data_AF-A0A6P0SQH3-F1
#
_entry.id   AF-A0A6P0SQH3-F1
#
_cell.length_a   1.000
_cell.length_b   1.000
_cell.length_c   1.000
_cell.angle_alpha   90.00
_cell.angle_beta   90.00
_cell.angle_gamma   90.00
#
_symmetry.space_group_name_H-M   'P 1'
#
loop_
_entity.id
_entity.type
_entity.pdbx_description
1 polymer ?
#
loop_
_entity_poly.entity_id
_entity_poly.type
_entity_poly.pdbx_seq_one_letter_code
_entity_poly.pdbx_strand_id
1 'polypeptide(L)'
;MFLSAAAKTNSQPKKGCIGLAVADQLEGPYTLLPPALFPHFMTDEGEQGLFYECERSHVYYKGGMWHMFFSVMKQHVNPRWLEQLGDDAASITDSSLYHFVSPQINGPYQPAGVVPVVKGSSESNLYAINFEHNNQQELIAYGLNLGMEELDVSGQWKVLWDNDYPEIKKVSPSGQQSVADPSSLLYGREGYFIWDAILFKLPA
;
A
#
# COMPACT_ATOMS: atom_id res chain seq x y z
N MET A 1 5.62 12.76 -4.25
CA MET A 1 4.23 12.44 -3.92
C MET A 1 3.81 11.25 -4.76
N PHE A 2 3.34 10.19 -4.11
CA PHE A 2 2.74 9.03 -4.77
C PHE A 2 1.21 9.13 -4.68
N LEU A 3 0.52 8.77 -5.77
CA LEU A 3 -0.90 9.04 -5.97
C LEU A 3 -1.58 7.84 -6.63
N SER A 4 -2.79 7.50 -6.19
CA SER A 4 -3.68 6.60 -6.92
C SER A 4 -4.06 7.25 -8.27
N ALA A 5 -3.81 6.55 -9.38
CA ALA A 5 -4.03 7.09 -10.72
C ALA A 5 -4.46 6.02 -11.71
N ALA A 6 -4.79 6.44 -12.93
CA ALA A 6 -5.09 5.55 -14.06
C ALA A 6 -4.03 5.70 -15.15
N ALA A 7 -3.41 4.58 -15.55
CA ALA A 7 -2.41 4.56 -16.60
C ALA A 7 -3.03 4.88 -17.97
N LYS A 8 -2.30 5.66 -18.77
CA LYS A 8 -2.65 5.92 -20.17
C LYS A 8 -2.26 4.72 -21.04
N THR A 9 -3.07 3.66 -20.99
CA THR A 9 -2.87 2.40 -21.72
C THR A 9 -4.13 1.99 -22.48
N ASN A 10 -3.95 1.08 -23.46
CA ASN A 10 -5.04 0.41 -24.17
C ASN A 10 -5.63 -0.78 -23.38
N SER A 11 -4.99 -1.22 -22.29
CA SER A 11 -5.54 -2.25 -21.38
C SER A 11 -6.89 -1.82 -20.82
N GLN A 12 -7.97 -2.57 -21.00
CA GLN A 12 -9.30 -2.25 -20.47
C GLN A 12 -9.84 -3.39 -19.61
N PRO A 13 -10.55 -3.13 -18.49
CA PRO A 13 -10.76 -1.86 -17.78
C PRO A 13 -9.72 -1.60 -16.67
N LYS A 14 -8.80 -2.53 -16.43
CA LYS A 14 -7.88 -2.51 -15.29
C LYS A 14 -6.66 -1.64 -15.64
N LYS A 15 -6.70 -0.39 -15.18
CA LYS A 15 -5.69 0.65 -15.46
C LYS A 15 -5.10 1.30 -14.21
N GLY A 16 -5.42 0.79 -13.03
CA GLY A 16 -4.92 1.31 -11.76
C GLY A 16 -3.40 1.36 -11.77
N CYS A 17 -2.82 2.50 -11.40
CA CYS A 17 -1.39 2.72 -11.34
C CYS A 17 -1.04 3.66 -10.17
N ILE A 18 0.23 3.69 -9.80
CA ILE A 18 0.75 4.67 -8.84
C ILE A 18 1.44 5.79 -9.62
N GLY A 19 0.77 6.94 -9.66
CA GLY A 19 1.29 8.18 -10.21
C GLY A 19 2.41 8.76 -9.33
N LEU A 20 3.28 9.56 -9.94
CA LEU A 20 4.38 10.22 -9.26
C LEU A 20 4.41 11.71 -9.60
N ALA A 21 4.50 12.54 -8.58
CA ALA A 21 4.71 13.97 -8.71
C ALA A 21 5.84 14.44 -7.80
N VAL A 22 6.64 15.41 -8.25
CA VAL A 22 7.78 15.97 -7.51
C VAL A 22 7.65 17.48 -7.39
N ALA A 23 8.16 18.03 -6.29
CA ALA A 23 8.22 19.46 -6.04
C ALA A 23 9.43 19.75 -5.16
N ASP A 24 10.01 20.94 -5.29
CA ASP A 24 11.09 21.40 -4.42
C ASP A 24 10.56 21.84 -3.04
N GLN A 25 9.27 22.16 -2.96
CA GLN A 25 8.57 22.59 -1.74
C GLN A 25 7.30 21.77 -1.52
N LEU A 26 6.88 21.64 -0.26
CA LEU A 26 5.71 20.86 0.13
C LEU A 26 4.42 21.39 -0.51
N GLU A 27 4.33 22.70 -0.65
CA GLU A 27 3.20 23.43 -1.22
C GLU A 27 3.17 23.38 -2.75
N GLY A 28 4.23 22.87 -3.39
CA GLY A 28 4.40 22.84 -4.84
C GLY A 28 5.15 24.07 -5.38
N PRO A 29 5.08 24.33 -6.70
CA PRO A 29 4.29 23.59 -7.69
C PRO A 29 4.79 22.15 -7.90
N TYR A 30 3.85 21.25 -8.20
CA TYR A 30 4.17 19.85 -8.48
C TYR A 30 4.34 19.60 -9.98
N THR A 31 5.41 18.92 -10.35
CA THR A 31 5.66 18.41 -11.69
C THR A 31 5.29 16.93 -11.73
N LEU A 32 4.40 16.56 -12.66
CA LEU A 32 4.04 15.16 -12.89
C LEU A 32 5.18 14.44 -13.62
N LEU A 33 5.55 13.27 -13.11
CA LEU A 33 6.45 12.33 -13.76
C LEU A 33 5.65 11.17 -14.35
N PRO A 34 6.26 10.30 -15.18
CA PRO A 34 5.67 9.01 -15.50
C PRO A 34 5.26 8.25 -14.23
N PRO A 35 4.21 7.40 -14.28
CA PRO A 35 3.83 6.58 -13.13
C PRO A 35 5.02 5.78 -12.61
N ALA A 36 5.19 5.73 -11.29
CA ALA A 36 6.23 4.92 -10.67
C ALA A 36 5.94 3.42 -10.86
N LEU A 37 4.66 3.06 -10.96
CA LEU A 37 4.21 1.68 -11.10
C LEU A 37 2.91 1.61 -11.92
N PHE A 38 2.88 0.73 -12.91
CA PHE A 38 1.66 0.23 -13.54
C PHE A 38 1.68 -1.31 -13.46
N PRO A 39 0.96 -1.92 -12.50
CA PRO A 39 0.94 -3.37 -12.35
C PRO A 39 0.18 -4.00 -13.52
N HIS A 40 0.87 -4.84 -14.28
CA HIS A 40 0.33 -5.49 -15.46
C HIS A 40 0.86 -6.92 -15.60
N PHE A 41 0.21 -7.67 -16.48
CA PHE A 41 0.60 -9.01 -16.88
C PHE A 41 0.33 -9.17 -18.38
N MET A 42 1.02 -10.13 -18.99
CA MET A 42 0.86 -10.43 -20.41
C MET A 42 -0.21 -11.51 -20.61
N THR A 43 -1.05 -11.30 -21.61
CA THR A 43 -2.03 -12.27 -22.11
C THR A 43 -1.81 -12.48 -23.61
N ASP A 44 -2.46 -13.48 -24.19
CA ASP A 44 -2.46 -13.69 -25.65
C ASP A 44 -3.04 -12.49 -26.42
N GLU A 45 -3.87 -11.66 -25.75
CA GLU A 45 -4.46 -10.44 -26.29
C GLU A 45 -3.58 -9.19 -26.06
N GLY A 46 -2.42 -9.34 -25.41
CA GLY A 46 -1.48 -8.25 -25.10
C GLY A 46 -1.38 -7.93 -23.59
N GLU A 47 -0.79 -6.77 -23.29
CA GLU A 47 -0.63 -6.25 -21.93
C GLU A 47 -1.98 -5.91 -21.30
N GLN A 48 -2.24 -6.46 -20.11
CA GLN A 48 -3.41 -6.13 -19.29
C GLN A 48 -2.99 -5.68 -17.91
N GLY A 49 -3.65 -4.66 -17.38
CA GLY A 49 -3.44 -4.23 -16.01
C GLY A 49 -4.02 -5.22 -15.01
N LEU A 50 -3.37 -5.31 -13.85
CA LEU A 50 -3.76 -6.20 -12.77
C LEU A 50 -4.91 -5.63 -11.93
N PHE A 51 -4.96 -4.31 -11.77
CA PHE A 51 -5.87 -3.66 -10.84
C PHE A 51 -6.64 -2.52 -11.49
N TYR A 52 -7.86 -2.28 -11.01
CA TYR A 52 -8.65 -1.11 -11.37
C TYR A 52 -8.19 0.12 -10.58
N GLU A 53 -7.82 -0.09 -9.33
CA GLU A 53 -7.45 0.94 -8.36
C GLU A 53 -6.30 0.43 -7.50
N CYS A 54 -5.42 1.33 -7.07
CA CYS A 54 -4.27 1.03 -6.22
C CYS A 54 -4.26 2.06 -5.08
N GLU A 55 -5.00 1.78 -4.02
CA GLU A 55 -5.30 2.74 -2.95
C GLU A 55 -4.15 2.85 -1.95
N ARG A 56 -4.09 3.98 -1.22
CA ARG A 56 -3.25 4.14 -0.01
C ARG A 56 -1.77 3.84 -0.24
N SER A 57 -1.26 4.20 -1.40
CA SER A 57 0.11 3.88 -1.77
C SER A 57 1.13 4.50 -0.80
N HIS A 58 2.07 3.71 -0.30
CA HIS A 58 3.16 4.14 0.58
C HIS A 58 4.47 3.47 0.18
N VAL A 59 5.59 4.15 0.49
CA VAL A 59 6.93 3.63 0.20
C VAL A 59 7.83 3.64 1.44
N TYR A 60 8.67 2.62 1.56
CA TYR A 60 9.67 2.45 2.62
C TYR A 60 11.02 2.11 2.01
N TYR A 61 12.11 2.70 2.53
CA TYR A 61 13.46 2.35 2.11
C TYR A 61 14.11 1.41 3.13
N LYS A 62 14.51 0.21 2.70
CA LYS A 62 15.16 -0.80 3.53
C LYS A 62 16.02 -1.71 2.67
N GLY A 63 17.13 -2.23 3.20
CA GLY A 63 17.95 -3.21 2.48
C GLY A 63 18.51 -2.71 1.14
N GLY A 64 18.67 -1.40 0.97
CA GLY A 64 19.09 -0.81 -0.32
C GLY A 64 17.99 -0.71 -1.38
N MET A 65 16.73 -1.01 -1.01
CA MET A 65 15.59 -1.07 -1.92
C MET A 65 14.46 -0.17 -1.43
N TRP A 66 13.68 0.35 -2.38
CA TRP A 66 12.40 0.98 -2.12
C TRP A 66 11.29 -0.07 -2.21
N HIS A 67 10.48 -0.16 -1.16
CA HIS A 67 9.35 -1.06 -1.03
C HIS A 67 8.08 -0.23 -1.17
N MET A 68 7.30 -0.47 -2.22
CA MET A 68 6.01 0.16 -2.46
C MET A 68 4.89 -0.79 -2.07
N PHE A 69 3.92 -0.25 -1.36
CA PHE A 69 2.72 -0.97 -0.95
C PHE A 69 1.49 -0.18 -1.35
N PHE A 70 0.40 -0.88 -1.62
CA PHE A 70 -0.91 -0.29 -1.87
C PHE A 70 -2.00 -1.33 -1.62
N SER A 71 -3.18 -0.86 -1.24
CA SER A 71 -4.35 -1.68 -0.99
C SER A 71 -5.21 -1.84 -2.25
N VAL A 72 -5.84 -3.01 -2.39
CA VAL A 72 -6.79 -3.26 -3.48
C VAL A 72 -7.97 -4.08 -2.95
N MET A 73 -9.20 -3.63 -3.24
CA MET A 73 -10.41 -4.41 -3.04
C MET A 73 -10.49 -5.58 -4.03
N LYS A 74 -11.01 -6.76 -3.64
CA LYS A 74 -10.96 -7.95 -4.50
C LYS A 74 -11.68 -7.73 -5.84
N GLN A 75 -12.83 -7.04 -5.80
CA GLN A 75 -13.60 -6.64 -6.99
C GLN A 75 -12.81 -5.75 -7.96
N HIS A 76 -11.76 -5.08 -7.49
CA HIS A 76 -10.89 -4.23 -8.30
C HIS A 76 -9.75 -5.01 -8.96
N VAL A 77 -9.49 -6.27 -8.58
CA VAL A 77 -8.50 -7.14 -9.24
C VAL A 77 -9.00 -7.60 -10.62
N ASN A 78 -8.09 -7.81 -11.57
CA ASN A 78 -8.39 -8.42 -12.86
C ASN A 78 -8.76 -9.90 -12.66
N PRO A 79 -9.98 -10.35 -13.04
CA PRO A 79 -10.36 -11.74 -12.86
C PRO A 79 -9.45 -12.72 -13.62
N ARG A 80 -8.93 -12.34 -14.79
CA ARG A 80 -7.98 -13.18 -15.54
C ARG A 80 -6.66 -13.38 -14.79
N TRP A 81 -6.27 -12.41 -13.97
CA TRP A 81 -5.11 -12.57 -13.09
C TRP A 81 -5.43 -13.54 -11.94
N LEU A 82 -6.60 -13.42 -11.32
CA LEU A 82 -7.04 -14.38 -10.31
C LEU A 82 -7.10 -15.81 -10.87
N GLU A 83 -7.51 -15.98 -12.11
CA GLU A 83 -7.46 -17.29 -12.80
C GLU A 83 -6.03 -17.83 -12.95
N GLN A 84 -5.06 -16.97 -13.29
CA GLN A 84 -3.65 -17.36 -13.40
C GLN A 84 -3.02 -17.76 -12.05
N LEU A 85 -3.52 -17.19 -10.95
CA LEU A 85 -3.09 -17.54 -9.59
C LEU A 85 -3.60 -18.92 -9.14
N GLY A 86 -4.61 -19.49 -9.80
CA GLY A 86 -5.18 -20.79 -9.44
C GLY A 86 -5.63 -20.85 -7.97
N ASP A 87 -5.16 -21.86 -7.24
CA ASP A 87 -5.57 -22.10 -5.84
C ASP A 87 -5.23 -20.93 -4.90
N ASP A 88 -4.20 -20.14 -5.21
CA ASP A 88 -3.80 -19.00 -4.39
C ASP A 88 -4.86 -17.88 -4.37
N ALA A 89 -5.64 -17.74 -5.44
CA ALA A 89 -6.68 -16.72 -5.57
C ALA A 89 -7.81 -16.87 -4.54
N ALA A 90 -8.04 -18.09 -4.05
CA ALA A 90 -9.04 -18.35 -3.01
C ALA A 90 -8.69 -17.65 -1.70
N SER A 91 -7.39 -17.44 -1.44
CA SER A 91 -6.91 -16.80 -0.22
C SER A 91 -6.96 -15.27 -0.26
N ILE A 92 -7.09 -14.67 -1.45
CA ILE A 92 -7.15 -13.21 -1.64
C ILE A 92 -8.58 -12.71 -1.38
N THR A 93 -8.73 -11.73 -0.50
CA THR A 93 -9.99 -11.09 -0.13
C THR A 93 -9.90 -9.57 -0.21
N ASP A 94 -10.95 -8.87 0.24
CA ASP A 94 -11.02 -7.41 0.15
C ASP A 94 -9.91 -6.72 0.93
N SER A 95 -9.51 -5.52 0.51
CA SER A 95 -8.40 -4.77 1.11
C SER A 95 -7.10 -5.56 1.25
N SER A 96 -6.71 -6.28 0.20
CA SER A 96 -5.41 -6.93 0.11
C SER A 96 -4.28 -5.90 0.01
N LEU A 97 -3.16 -6.12 0.70
CA LEU A 97 -1.96 -5.26 0.63
C LEU A 97 -0.92 -5.87 -0.30
N TYR A 98 -0.68 -5.26 -1.45
CA TYR A 98 0.32 -5.71 -2.40
C TYR A 98 1.69 -5.08 -2.10
N HIS A 99 2.76 -5.76 -2.46
CA HIS A 99 4.15 -5.33 -2.21
C HIS A 99 4.98 -5.43 -3.49
N PHE A 100 5.61 -4.31 -3.85
CA PHE A 100 6.49 -4.17 -4.99
C PHE A 100 7.82 -3.55 -4.55
N VAL A 101 8.91 -3.80 -5.28
CA VAL A 101 10.25 -3.30 -4.95
C VAL A 101 10.95 -2.66 -6.14
N SER A 102 11.82 -1.69 -5.86
CA SER A 102 12.66 -1.01 -6.86
C SER A 102 13.98 -0.53 -6.23
N PRO A 103 15.11 -0.57 -6.92
CA PRO A 103 16.32 0.11 -6.46
C PRO A 103 16.23 1.64 -6.55
N GLN A 104 15.23 2.18 -7.25
CA GLN A 104 15.00 3.61 -7.46
C GLN A 104 13.62 4.03 -6.97
N ILE A 105 13.53 5.18 -6.29
CA ILE A 105 12.27 5.68 -5.71
C ILE A 105 11.20 5.97 -6.77
N ASN A 106 11.60 6.31 -8.00
CA ASN A 106 10.71 6.59 -9.12
C ASN A 106 10.39 5.34 -9.96
N GLY A 107 10.77 4.15 -9.49
CA GLY A 107 10.56 2.90 -10.21
C GLY A 107 11.58 2.66 -11.34
N PRO A 108 11.33 1.66 -12.21
CA PRO A 108 10.13 0.82 -12.24
C PRO A 108 10.09 -0.14 -11.04
N TYR A 109 8.93 -0.22 -10.40
CA TYR A 109 8.67 -1.18 -9.34
C TYR A 109 8.25 -2.54 -9.90
N GLN A 110 8.76 -3.62 -9.32
CA GLN A 110 8.46 -5.01 -9.69
C GLN A 110 7.76 -5.74 -8.54
N PRO A 111 6.87 -6.71 -8.80
CA PRO A 111 6.23 -7.47 -7.74
C PRO A 111 7.28 -8.15 -6.85
N ALA A 112 7.16 -8.00 -5.54
CA ALA A 112 8.04 -8.71 -4.59
C ALA A 112 7.63 -10.17 -4.40
N GLY A 113 6.36 -10.49 -4.68
CA GLY A 113 5.79 -11.81 -4.62
C GLY A 113 4.57 -11.94 -5.52
N VAL A 114 4.10 -13.17 -5.69
CA VAL A 114 2.94 -13.50 -6.54
C VAL A 114 1.62 -13.13 -5.86
N VAL A 115 1.56 -13.25 -4.54
CA VAL A 115 0.39 -12.94 -3.71
C VAL A 115 0.62 -11.69 -2.85
N PRO A 116 -0.45 -11.01 -2.41
CA PRO A 116 -0.37 -9.91 -1.45
C PRO A 116 0.37 -10.31 -0.16
N VAL A 117 1.08 -9.35 0.46
CA VAL A 117 1.71 -9.56 1.77
C VAL A 117 0.68 -9.61 2.91
N VAL A 118 -0.46 -8.95 2.73
CA VAL A 118 -1.68 -9.19 3.52
C VAL A 118 -2.76 -9.61 2.55
N LYS A 119 -3.27 -10.84 2.72
CA LYS A 119 -4.20 -11.44 1.76
C LYS A 119 -5.60 -10.82 1.79
N GLY A 120 -5.89 -10.02 2.80
CA GLY A 120 -7.06 -9.15 2.85
C GLY A 120 -7.67 -9.02 4.24
N SER A 121 -8.82 -8.38 4.29
CA SER A 121 -9.56 -8.05 5.50
C SER A 121 -10.25 -9.26 6.14
N SER A 122 -10.43 -10.37 5.42
CA SER A 122 -10.89 -11.62 6.05
C SER A 122 -9.88 -12.21 7.02
N GLU A 123 -8.58 -11.94 6.80
CA GLU A 123 -7.49 -12.38 7.66
C GLU A 123 -7.15 -11.31 8.69
N SER A 124 -7.06 -10.05 8.25
CA SER A 124 -6.58 -8.96 9.10
C SER A 124 -7.69 -8.22 9.86
N ASN A 125 -8.94 -8.30 9.40
CA ASN A 125 -10.03 -7.41 9.81
C ASN A 125 -9.74 -5.91 9.62
N LEU A 126 -8.70 -5.58 8.84
CA LEU A 126 -8.29 -4.22 8.54
C LEU A 126 -8.63 -3.84 7.09
N TYR A 127 -9.01 -2.60 6.89
CA TYR A 127 -9.07 -1.93 5.59
C TYR A 127 -8.02 -0.82 5.52
N ALA A 128 -7.46 -0.59 4.33
CA ALA A 128 -6.53 0.50 4.04
C ALA A 128 -5.29 0.47 4.94
N ILE A 129 -4.61 -0.68 4.99
CA ILE A 129 -3.41 -0.87 5.79
C ILE A 129 -2.31 0.10 5.37
N ASN A 130 -1.69 0.75 6.35
CA ASN A 130 -0.50 1.58 6.20
C ASN A 130 0.43 1.34 7.39
N PHE A 131 1.65 1.88 7.36
CA PHE A 131 2.64 1.66 8.41
C PHE A 131 3.05 2.95 9.13
N GLU A 132 3.41 2.84 10.40
CA GLU A 132 4.03 3.93 11.16
C GLU A 132 5.04 3.38 12.16
N HIS A 133 5.95 4.23 12.62
CA HIS A 133 6.79 3.88 13.76
C HIS A 133 6.07 4.26 15.05
N ASN A 134 5.97 3.32 15.99
CA ASN A 134 5.45 3.60 17.33
C ASN A 134 6.49 4.38 18.18
N ASN A 135 6.13 4.69 19.42
CA ASN A 135 7.01 5.39 20.38
C ASN A 135 8.33 4.64 20.67
N GLN A 136 8.38 3.34 20.41
CA GLN A 136 9.55 2.48 20.59
C GLN A 136 10.37 2.33 19.29
N GLN A 137 10.04 3.09 18.24
CA GLN A 137 10.64 3.02 16.91
C GLN A 137 10.44 1.66 16.20
N GLU A 138 9.43 0.90 16.62
CA GLU A 138 9.03 -0.32 15.92
C GLU A 138 8.06 0.03 14.80
N LEU A 139 8.25 -0.56 13.62
CA LEU A 139 7.32 -0.41 12.51
C LEU A 139 6.07 -1.25 12.77
N ILE A 140 4.93 -0.57 12.90
CA ILE A 140 3.61 -1.18 13.10
C ILE A 140 2.75 -0.93 11.87
N ALA A 141 1.80 -1.83 11.63
CA ALA A 141 0.73 -1.62 10.68
C ALA A 141 -0.52 -1.11 11.40
N TYR A 142 -1.28 -0.26 10.73
CA TYR A 142 -2.55 0.28 11.21
C TYR A 142 -3.54 0.35 10.05
N GLY A 143 -4.82 0.41 10.37
CA GLY A 143 -5.90 0.47 9.37
C GLY A 143 -7.26 0.61 10.01
N LEU A 144 -8.31 0.80 9.20
CA LEU A 144 -9.68 0.81 9.71
C LEU A 144 -10.07 -0.62 10.09
N ASN A 145 -10.35 -0.86 11.36
CA ASN A 145 -10.92 -2.10 11.84
C ASN A 145 -12.38 -2.20 11.40
N LEU A 146 -12.69 -3.15 10.53
CA LEU A 146 -14.02 -3.28 9.94
C LEU A 146 -15.08 -3.77 10.92
N GLY A 147 -14.67 -4.49 11.97
CA GLY A 147 -15.60 -5.01 12.98
C GLY A 147 -15.98 -3.97 14.04
N MET A 148 -15.06 -3.07 14.36
CA MET A 148 -15.23 -2.01 15.35
C MET A 148 -15.58 -0.66 14.73
N GLU A 149 -15.44 -0.52 13.41
CA GLU A 149 -15.61 0.74 12.66
C GLU A 149 -14.71 1.89 13.17
N GLU A 150 -13.51 1.54 13.65
CA GLU A 150 -12.55 2.48 14.22
C GLU A 150 -11.14 2.27 13.67
N LEU A 151 -10.30 3.29 13.76
CA LEU A 151 -8.89 3.18 13.37
C LEU A 151 -8.13 2.34 14.41
N ASP A 152 -7.59 1.19 14.01
CA ASP A 152 -6.75 0.36 14.88
C ASP A 152 -5.30 0.83 14.81
N VAL A 153 -4.91 1.59 15.84
CA VAL A 153 -3.55 2.06 16.11
C VAL A 153 -2.97 1.39 17.37
N SER A 154 -3.47 0.21 17.73
CA SER A 154 -3.09 -0.50 18.96
C SER A 154 -1.62 -0.94 18.99
N GLY A 155 -0.95 -0.94 17.84
CA GLY A 155 0.41 -1.47 17.69
C GLY A 155 0.50 -3.00 17.76
N GLN A 156 -0.65 -3.70 17.75
CA GLN A 156 -0.70 -5.17 17.74
C GLN A 156 -0.32 -5.75 16.37
N TRP A 157 -0.48 -5.00 15.29
CA TRP A 157 -0.02 -5.43 13.98
C TRP A 157 1.43 -4.99 13.79
N LYS A 158 2.36 -5.94 13.81
CA LYS A 158 3.79 -5.68 13.62
C LYS A 158 4.15 -5.89 12.16
N VAL A 159 5.04 -5.04 11.64
CA VAL A 159 5.70 -5.22 10.34
C VAL A 159 7.08 -5.79 10.61
N LEU A 160 7.19 -7.11 10.52
CA LEU A 160 8.44 -7.83 10.69
C LEU A 160 9.13 -7.92 9.33
N TRP A 161 10.46 -8.07 9.34
CA TRP A 161 11.24 -8.20 8.12
C TRP A 161 12.10 -9.45 8.21
N ASP A 162 11.96 -10.34 7.23
CA ASP A 162 12.81 -11.52 7.06
C ASP A 162 13.46 -11.47 5.69
N ASN A 163 14.79 -11.43 5.63
CA ASN A 163 15.56 -11.29 4.39
C ASN A 163 15.05 -10.17 3.45
N ASP A 164 14.75 -9.01 4.01
CA ASP A 164 14.17 -7.83 3.32
C ASP A 164 12.76 -8.03 2.74
N TYR A 165 12.08 -9.12 3.10
CA TYR A 165 10.65 -9.31 2.83
C TYR A 165 9.82 -8.95 4.07
N PRO A 166 8.80 -8.10 3.92
CA PRO A 166 7.93 -7.74 5.02
C PRO A 166 6.96 -8.88 5.33
N GLU A 167 6.67 -9.05 6.60
CA GLU A 167 5.63 -9.94 7.11
C GLU A 167 4.78 -9.16 8.11
N ILE A 168 3.48 -9.04 7.84
CA ILE A 168 2.55 -8.29 8.69
C ILE A 168 1.77 -9.29 9.53
N LYS A 169 1.94 -9.21 10.85
CA LYS A 169 1.35 -10.17 11.79
C LYS A 169 0.73 -9.48 12.99
N LYS A 170 -0.43 -9.99 13.42
CA LYS A 170 -1.00 -9.62 14.71
C LYS A 170 -0.27 -10.36 15.83
N VAL A 171 0.34 -9.62 16.75
CA VAL A 171 0.91 -10.16 17.98
C VAL A 171 -0.10 -10.04 19.11
N SER A 172 -0.22 -11.09 19.91
CA SER A 172 -1.03 -11.03 21.13
C SER A 172 -0.38 -10.07 22.13
N PRO A 173 -1.15 -9.25 22.87
CA PRO A 173 -0.57 -8.33 23.84
C PRO A 173 0.15 -9.11 24.93
N SER A 174 1.49 -9.05 24.95
CA SER A 174 2.27 -9.38 26.14
C SER A 174 2.09 -8.23 27.13
N GLY A 175 1.20 -8.40 28.11
CA GLY A 175 1.04 -7.57 29.31
C GLY A 175 1.30 -6.07 29.16
N GLN A 176 0.23 -5.28 29.07
CA GLN A 176 0.21 -3.81 29.19
C GLN A 176 1.32 -3.05 28.43
N GLN A 177 0.99 -2.58 27.23
CA GLN A 177 1.64 -1.40 26.65
C GLN A 177 0.59 -0.33 26.37
N SER A 178 0.94 0.90 26.75
CA SER A 178 0.11 2.10 26.63
C SER A 178 -0.42 2.25 25.21
N VAL A 179 -1.74 2.39 25.09
CA VAL A 179 -2.41 2.86 23.86
C VAL A 179 -1.71 4.16 23.44
N ALA A 180 -1.18 4.20 22.23
CA ALA A 180 -0.69 5.45 21.66
C ALA A 180 -1.85 6.46 21.69
N ASP A 181 -1.61 7.66 22.24
CA ASP A 181 -2.65 8.67 22.37
C ASP A 181 -3.18 9.02 20.96
N PRO A 182 -4.46 8.70 20.64
CA PRO A 182 -5.04 9.01 19.34
C PRO A 182 -5.10 10.52 19.08
N SER A 183 -4.91 11.37 20.10
CA SER A 183 -4.81 12.83 19.93
C SER A 183 -3.57 13.26 19.14
N SER A 184 -2.51 12.44 19.08
CA SER A 184 -1.33 12.70 18.26
C SER A 184 -1.60 12.58 16.75
N LEU A 185 -2.67 11.88 16.36
CA LEU A 185 -3.16 11.77 14.98
C LEU A 185 -4.14 12.90 14.59
N LEU A 186 -4.56 13.71 15.57
CA LEU A 186 -5.58 14.76 15.42
C LEU A 186 -5.00 16.17 15.64
N TYR A 187 -3.87 16.48 15.00
CA TYR A 187 -3.44 17.88 14.89
C TYR A 187 -3.99 18.54 13.60
N GLY A 188 -5.23 19.05 13.75
CA GLY A 188 -5.71 20.35 13.27
C GLY A 188 -5.49 20.75 11.81
N ARG A 189 -6.60 20.78 11.04
CA ARG A 189 -7.00 21.86 10.12
C ARG A 189 -8.40 21.57 9.56
N GLU A 190 -9.28 22.56 9.52
CA GLU A 190 -10.33 22.60 8.49
C GLU A 190 -9.62 22.55 7.13
N GLY A 191 -9.81 21.49 6.35
CA GLY A 191 -9.07 21.31 5.11
C GLY A 191 -9.37 19.97 4.42
N TYR A 192 -9.71 20.09 3.14
CA TYR A 192 -9.81 19.10 2.07
C TYR A 192 -9.53 17.61 2.40
N PHE A 193 -10.52 16.76 2.13
CA PHE A 193 -10.36 15.31 2.00
C PHE A 193 -9.39 15.01 0.86
N ILE A 194 -8.12 14.75 1.17
CA ILE A 194 -7.21 14.11 0.22
C ILE A 194 -7.45 12.60 0.33
N TRP A 195 -8.17 12.06 -0.64
CA TRP A 195 -8.10 10.65 -0.94
C TRP A 195 -6.73 10.40 -1.59
N ASP A 196 -5.89 9.65 -0.89
CA ASP A 196 -4.62 9.09 -1.38
C ASP A 196 -3.56 10.06 -1.94
N ALA A 197 -2.83 10.74 -1.05
CA ALA A 197 -1.51 11.24 -1.38
C ALA A 197 -0.57 11.08 -0.18
N ILE A 198 0.60 10.45 -0.40
CA ILE A 198 1.69 10.49 0.58
C ILE A 198 2.80 11.37 0.06
N LEU A 199 3.18 12.32 0.91
CA LEU A 199 4.19 13.32 0.64
C LEU A 199 5.44 13.03 1.46
N PHE A 200 6.51 12.64 0.76
CA PHE A 200 7.82 12.42 1.36
C PHE A 200 8.67 13.67 1.17
N LYS A 201 9.28 14.16 2.25
CA LYS A 201 10.41 15.08 2.16
C LYS A 201 11.66 14.23 1.96
N LEU A 202 12.28 14.33 0.78
CA LEU A 202 13.56 13.66 0.53
C LEU A 202 14.67 14.38 1.31
N PRO A 203 15.63 13.67 1.91
CA PRO A 203 16.84 14.30 2.43
C PRO A 203 17.59 14.97 1.27
N ALA A 204 18.11 16.18 1.53
CA ALA A 204 18.94 16.94 0.59
C ALA A 204 20.34 16.32 0.43
#